data_AF-A0A9D9WD84-F1
#
_entry.id   AF-A0A9D9WD84-F1
#
_cell.length_a   1.000
_cell.length_b   1.000
_cell.length_c   1.000
_cell.angle_alpha   90.00
_cell.angle_beta   90.00
_cell.angle_gamma   90.00
#
_symmetry.space_group_name_H-M   'P 1'
#
loop_
_entity.id
_entity.type
_entity.pdbx_description
1 polymer ?
#
loop_
_entity_poly.entity_id
_entity_poly.type
_entity_poly.pdbx_seq_one_letter_code
_entity_poly.pdbx_strand_id
1 'polypeptide(L)'
;MTRIFLRDGFIDRYRGTKLVFPPALRLLSHYLPAEFPYHKNGKMSEGHMAYWELFPTIDHIVPVARGGSDSEDNYVCCSMLTNSIKSNWILEQLQWHLLPEGDLTQWDGMMNWFLRQVNADPAVLENNYIKRWYAAAARTYI
;
A
#
# COMPACT_ATOMS: atom_id res chain seq x y z
N MET A 1 -2.08 9.88 -4.46
CA MET A 1 -1.57 8.70 -3.74
C MET A 1 -1.75 7.41 -4.53
N THR A 2 -2.98 6.94 -4.78
CA THR A 2 -3.23 5.68 -5.52
C THR A 2 -2.56 5.62 -6.91
N ARG A 3 -2.43 6.76 -7.61
CA ARG A 3 -1.71 6.84 -8.88
C ARG A 3 -0.26 6.33 -8.81
N ILE A 4 0.47 6.65 -7.73
CA ILE A 4 1.85 6.19 -7.55
C ILE A 4 1.89 4.68 -7.34
N PHE A 5 0.94 4.12 -6.58
CA PHE A 5 0.85 2.68 -6.39
C PHE A 5 0.56 1.95 -7.70
N LEU A 6 -0.31 2.52 -8.56
CA LEU A 6 -0.61 1.97 -9.88
C LEU A 6 0.60 2.08 -10.82
N ARG A 7 1.26 3.25 -10.87
CA ARG A 7 2.50 3.46 -11.65
C ARG A 7 3.56 2.44 -11.26
N ASP A 8 3.76 2.24 -9.96
CA ASP A 8 4.78 1.32 -9.44
C ASP A 8 4.32 -0.15 -9.39
N GLY A 9 3.10 -0.47 -9.85
CA GLY A 9 2.59 -1.84 -9.93
C GLY A 9 2.36 -2.52 -8.58
N PHE A 10 2.08 -1.74 -7.52
CA PHE A 10 2.01 -2.22 -6.14
C PHE A 10 3.26 -3.01 -5.72
N ILE A 11 4.44 -2.61 -6.19
CA ILE A 11 5.71 -3.18 -5.77
C ILE A 11 6.37 -2.26 -4.77
N ASP A 12 6.92 -2.84 -3.70
CA ASP A 12 7.87 -2.16 -2.85
C ASP A 12 9.15 -1.88 -3.65
N ARG A 13 9.33 -0.64 -4.09
CA ARG A 13 10.44 -0.24 -4.96
C ARG A 13 11.81 -0.33 -4.28
N TYR A 14 11.88 -0.62 -2.97
CA TYR A 14 13.13 -0.84 -2.25
C TYR A 14 13.46 -2.33 -2.07
N ARG A 15 12.47 -3.22 -1.93
CA ARG A 15 12.69 -4.65 -1.61
C ARG A 15 12.09 -5.64 -2.61
N GLY A 16 11.22 -5.19 -3.51
CA GLY A 16 10.57 -6.02 -4.54
C GLY A 16 9.37 -6.81 -4.01
N THR A 17 8.96 -6.57 -2.77
CA THR A 17 7.79 -7.19 -2.16
C THR A 17 6.52 -6.74 -2.88
N LYS A 18 5.63 -7.70 -3.21
CA LYS A 18 4.27 -7.40 -3.70
C LYS A 18 3.42 -6.84 -2.57
N LEU A 19 2.96 -5.61 -2.73
CA LEU A 19 2.13 -4.89 -1.76
C LEU A 19 0.65 -5.04 -2.09
N VAL A 20 -0.21 -4.81 -1.11
CA VAL A 20 -1.64 -5.08 -1.20
C VAL A 20 -2.43 -3.78 -1.13
N PHE A 21 -3.34 -3.59 -2.07
CA PHE A 21 -4.26 -2.47 -2.12
C PHE A 21 -4.93 -2.27 -0.74
N PRO A 22 -4.80 -1.08 -0.13
CA PRO A 22 -5.20 -0.84 1.26
C PRO A 22 -6.57 -1.40 1.70
N PRO A 23 -7.66 -1.24 0.93
CA PRO A 23 -8.96 -1.75 1.36
C PRO A 23 -9.10 -3.28 1.25
N ALA A 24 -8.23 -3.97 0.51
CA ALA A 24 -8.19 -5.44 0.52
C ALA A 24 -7.75 -5.96 1.90
N LEU A 25 -6.72 -5.36 2.52
CA LEU A 25 -6.33 -5.67 3.90
C LEU A 25 -7.45 -5.33 4.89
N ARG A 26 -8.19 -4.23 4.67
CA ARG A 26 -9.33 -3.85 5.51
C ARG A 26 -10.51 -4.79 5.41
N LEU A 27 -10.73 -5.43 4.25
CA LEU A 27 -11.70 -6.52 4.13
C LEU A 27 -11.29 -7.72 5.00
N LEU A 28 -10.00 -8.09 5.01
CA LEU A 28 -9.52 -9.17 5.88
C LEU A 28 -9.80 -8.85 7.35
N SER A 29 -9.55 -7.62 7.81
CA SER A 29 -9.91 -7.21 9.17
C SER A 29 -11.41 -7.17 9.45
N HIS A 30 -12.24 -6.97 8.42
CA HIS A 30 -13.69 -7.02 8.58
C HIS A 30 -14.16 -8.47 8.76
N TYR A 31 -13.63 -9.40 7.98
CA TYR A 31 -14.00 -10.81 8.03
C TYR A 31 -13.35 -11.58 9.18
N LEU A 32 -12.13 -11.22 9.56
CA LEU A 32 -11.31 -11.91 10.55
C LEU A 32 -10.81 -10.91 11.61
N PRO A 33 -11.69 -10.27 12.40
CA PRO A 33 -11.30 -9.18 13.30
C PRO A 33 -10.38 -9.64 14.44
N ALA A 34 -10.42 -10.92 14.85
CA ALA A 34 -9.57 -11.45 15.90
C ALA A 34 -8.18 -11.85 15.38
N GLU A 35 -8.13 -12.47 14.20
CA GLU A 35 -6.90 -13.01 13.60
C GLU A 35 -6.16 -11.96 12.76
N PHE A 36 -6.88 -10.99 12.19
CA PHE A 36 -6.34 -9.93 11.34
C PHE A 36 -6.75 -8.53 11.84
N PRO A 37 -6.44 -8.15 13.08
CA PRO A 37 -6.91 -6.90 13.66
C PRO A 37 -6.34 -5.67 12.93
N TYR A 38 -7.14 -4.61 12.84
CA TYR A 38 -6.70 -3.30 12.36
C TYR A 38 -6.62 -2.32 13.53
N HIS A 39 -5.49 -1.62 13.65
CA HIS A 39 -5.33 -0.52 14.59
C HIS A 39 -5.22 0.82 13.86
N LYS A 40 -6.07 1.79 14.19
CA LYS A 40 -6.16 3.08 13.48
C LYS A 40 -4.88 3.92 13.46
N ASN A 41 -4.05 3.80 14.51
CA ASN A 41 -2.76 4.50 14.61
C ASN A 41 -1.58 3.57 14.31
N GLY A 42 -1.81 2.39 13.72
CA GLY A 42 -0.75 1.47 13.31
C GLY A 42 0.02 0.79 14.44
N LYS A 43 -0.45 0.76 15.69
CA LYS A 43 0.27 0.15 16.80
C LYS A 43 0.55 -1.34 16.52
N MET A 44 1.82 -1.69 16.32
CA MET A 44 2.25 -3.04 15.91
C MET A 44 1.77 -4.14 16.86
N SER A 45 1.66 -3.85 18.15
CA SER A 45 1.22 -4.83 19.16
C SER A 45 -0.30 -5.07 19.16
N GLU A 46 -1.08 -4.25 18.46
CA GLU A 46 -2.55 -4.28 18.47
C GLU A 46 -3.16 -4.44 17.06
N GLY A 47 -2.34 -4.38 16.01
CA GLY A 47 -2.75 -4.61 14.63
C GLY A 47 -1.95 -5.76 14.00
N HIS A 48 -2.49 -6.34 12.94
CA HIS A 48 -1.81 -7.41 12.23
C HIS A 48 -0.55 -6.89 11.51
N MET A 49 0.55 -7.64 11.58
CA MET A 49 1.86 -7.27 10.99
C MET A 49 1.81 -7.03 9.48
N ALA A 50 0.87 -7.64 8.76
CA ALA A 50 0.64 -7.38 7.34
C ALA A 50 0.36 -5.89 7.02
N TYR A 51 -0.20 -5.12 7.95
CA TYR A 51 -0.35 -3.66 7.78
C TYR A 51 1.00 -2.93 7.72
N TRP A 52 2.07 -3.54 8.23
CA TRP A 52 3.41 -3.00 8.15
C TRP A 52 4.16 -3.50 6.92
N GLU A 53 4.03 -4.80 6.63
CA GLU A 53 4.80 -5.43 5.56
C GLU A 53 4.19 -5.28 4.16
N LEU A 54 2.85 -5.23 4.07
CA LEU A 54 2.13 -5.30 2.79
C LEU A 54 1.33 -4.05 2.47
N PHE A 55 1.08 -3.16 3.44
CA PHE A 55 0.35 -1.93 3.20
C PHE A 55 1.24 -0.93 2.44
N PRO A 56 0.83 -0.46 1.25
CA PRO A 56 1.61 0.47 0.47
C PRO A 56 1.51 1.87 1.07
N THR A 57 2.65 2.54 1.10
CA THR A 57 2.79 3.97 1.37
C THR A 57 3.66 4.61 0.29
N ILE A 58 3.69 5.94 0.30
CA ILE A 58 4.60 6.72 -0.53
C ILE A 58 5.76 7.17 0.34
N ASP A 59 6.97 7.02 -0.21
CA ASP A 59 8.19 7.59 0.35
C ASP A 59 8.91 8.41 -0.72
N HIS A 60 9.79 9.31 -0.28
CA HIS A 60 10.67 10.10 -1.11
C HIS A 60 11.98 9.35 -1.36
N ILE A 61 12.41 9.15 -2.62
CA ILE A 61 13.70 8.51 -2.95
C ILE A 61 14.84 9.25 -2.25
N VAL A 62 14.87 10.57 -2.39
CA VAL A 62 15.69 11.48 -1.58
C VAL A 62 14.78 12.14 -0.54
N PRO A 63 15.00 11.94 0.77
CA PRO A 63 14.16 12.55 1.80
C PRO A 63 14.13 14.08 1.69
N VAL A 64 12.98 14.70 1.96
CA VAL A 64 12.84 16.18 1.99
C VAL A 64 13.81 16.81 2.99
N ALA A 65 14.02 16.18 4.15
CA ALA A 65 15.00 16.61 5.15
C ALA A 65 16.47 16.56 4.66
N ARG A 66 16.71 15.95 3.50
CA ARG A 66 18.01 15.88 2.81
C ARG A 66 18.01 16.68 1.50
N GLY A 67 17.02 17.55 1.29
CA GLY A 67 16.92 18.41 0.10
C GLY A 67 16.22 17.75 -1.09
N GLY A 68 15.57 16.60 -0.92
CA GLY A 68 14.73 16.01 -1.95
C GLY A 68 13.47 16.82 -2.23
N SER A 69 12.97 16.76 -3.46
CA SER A 69 11.74 17.44 -3.87
C SER A 69 10.49 16.75 -3.31
N ASP A 70 9.45 17.53 -3.02
CA ASP A 70 8.13 17.02 -2.66
C ASP A 70 7.25 16.88 -3.91
N SER A 71 7.68 16.02 -4.83
CA SER A 71 7.06 15.84 -6.15
C SER A 71 7.12 14.39 -6.63
N GLU A 72 6.26 14.03 -7.60
CA GLU A 72 6.05 12.63 -7.99
C GLU A 72 7.26 11.95 -8.63
N ASP A 73 8.17 12.71 -9.22
CA ASP A 73 9.48 12.24 -9.72
C ASP A 73 10.38 11.71 -8.59
N ASN A 74 10.17 12.17 -7.36
CA ASN A 74 10.86 11.70 -6.17
C ASN A 74 10.01 10.74 -5.33
N TYR A 75 8.77 10.46 -5.71
CA TYR A 75 7.89 9.55 -4.96
C TYR A 75 8.01 8.12 -5.45
N VAL A 76 7.97 7.17 -4.52
CA VAL A 76 7.93 5.73 -4.82
C VAL A 76 6.98 4.99 -3.89
N CYS A 77 6.41 3.90 -4.38
CA CYS A 77 5.65 2.94 -3.60
C CYS A 77 6.59 2.06 -2.78
N CYS A 78 6.33 1.96 -1.48
CA CYS A 78 7.04 1.03 -0.59
C CYS A 78 6.12 0.58 0.55
N SER A 79 6.53 -0.41 1.34
CA SER A 79 5.78 -0.81 2.54
C SER A 79 5.97 0.20 3.67
N MET A 80 5.03 0.23 4.63
CA MET A 80 5.21 0.98 5.87
C MET A 80 6.49 0.57 6.62
N LEU A 81 6.86 -0.71 6.58
CA LEU A 81 8.08 -1.24 7.16
C LEU A 81 9.33 -0.66 6.50
N THR A 82 9.48 -0.77 5.18
CA THR A 82 10.67 -0.26 4.48
C THR A 82 10.76 1.25 4.52
N ASN A 83 9.63 1.96 4.48
CA ASN A 83 9.59 3.40 4.71
C ASN A 83 10.17 3.76 6.09
N SER A 84 9.78 3.02 7.13
CA SER A 84 10.27 3.24 8.49
C SER A 84 11.76 2.92 8.63
N ILE A 85 12.24 1.87 7.97
CA ILE A 85 13.67 1.51 7.94
C ILE A 85 14.47 2.60 7.21
N LYS A 86 14.00 3.04 6.05
CA LYS A 86 14.70 4.05 5.26
C LYS A 86 14.75 5.40 5.98
N SER A 87 13.64 5.83 6.57
CA SER A 87 13.58 7.09 7.32
C SER A 87 14.20 8.24 6.50
N ASN A 88 15.10 9.01 7.10
CA ASN A 88 15.82 10.12 6.47
C ASN A 88 17.18 9.72 5.85
N TRP A 89 17.44 8.43 5.64
CA TRP A 89 18.62 7.98 4.90
C TRP A 89 18.40 8.06 3.39
N ILE A 90 19.45 8.41 2.65
CA ILE A 90 19.45 8.24 1.19
C ILE A 90 19.81 6.78 0.84
N LEU A 91 19.38 6.32 -0.34
CA LEU A 91 19.57 4.92 -0.74
C LEU A 91 21.04 4.47 -0.72
N GLU A 92 21.97 5.35 -1.11
CA GLU A 92 23.39 5.06 -1.10
C GLU A 92 23.93 4.75 0.31
N GLN A 93 23.43 5.46 1.35
CA GLN A 93 23.83 5.22 2.75
C GLN A 93 23.32 3.88 3.28
N LEU A 94 22.20 3.40 2.76
CA LEU A 94 21.64 2.08 3.08
C LEU A 94 22.20 0.97 2.20
N GLN A 95 23.02 1.32 1.20
CA GLN A 95 23.45 0.41 0.13
C GLN A 95 22.25 -0.24 -0.59
N TRP A 96 21.18 0.52 -0.75
CA TRP A 96 19.99 0.12 -1.47
C TRP A 96 20.05 0.63 -2.91
N HIS A 97 19.39 -0.09 -3.80
CA HIS A 97 19.14 0.35 -5.17
C HIS A 97 17.65 0.42 -5.40
N LEU A 98 17.21 1.43 -6.15
CA LEU A 98 15.82 1.54 -6.52
C LEU A 98 15.49 0.45 -7.56
N LEU A 99 14.53 -0.40 -7.24
CA LEU A 99 14.05 -1.45 -8.13
C LEU A 99 13.15 -0.88 -9.22
N PRO A 100 12.94 -1.55 -10.36
CA PRO A 100 12.01 -1.10 -11.40
C PRO A 100 10.54 -1.13 -10.94
N GLU A 101 9.66 -0.49 -11.72
CA GLU A 101 8.21 -0.58 -11.57
C GLU A 101 7.72 -2.03 -11.80
N GLY A 102 6.60 -2.38 -11.17
CA GLY A 102 5.93 -3.65 -11.41
C GLY A 102 5.07 -3.67 -12.67
N ASP A 103 4.59 -4.86 -13.01
CA ASP A 103 3.61 -5.09 -14.09
C ASP A 103 2.24 -5.40 -13.48
N LEU A 104 1.26 -4.53 -13.70
CA LEU A 104 -0.11 -4.69 -13.21
C LEU A 104 -0.82 -5.93 -13.77
N THR A 105 -0.38 -6.48 -14.90
CA THR A 105 -0.91 -7.75 -15.45
C THR A 105 -0.43 -8.96 -14.64
N GLN A 106 0.70 -8.83 -13.94
CA GLN A 106 1.27 -9.86 -13.08
C GLN A 106 0.87 -9.70 -11.61
N TRP A 107 0.66 -8.45 -11.17
CA TRP A 107 0.23 -8.13 -9.82
C TRP A 107 -0.48 -6.78 -9.77
N ASP A 108 -1.76 -6.80 -9.47
CA ASP A 108 -2.61 -5.61 -9.41
C ASP A 108 -2.85 -5.08 -7.99
N GLY A 109 -2.05 -5.54 -7.02
CA GLY A 109 -2.28 -5.24 -5.61
C GLY A 109 -3.53 -5.88 -5.03
N MET A 110 -4.11 -6.92 -5.63
CA MET A 110 -5.41 -7.50 -5.23
C MET A 110 -6.61 -6.57 -5.44
N MET A 111 -6.50 -5.56 -6.31
CA MET A 111 -7.63 -4.67 -6.60
C MET A 111 -8.81 -5.43 -7.21
N ASN A 112 -8.58 -6.30 -8.20
CA ASN A 112 -9.62 -7.11 -8.81
C ASN A 112 -10.23 -8.10 -7.79
N TRP A 113 -9.40 -8.70 -6.93
CA TRP A 113 -9.92 -9.54 -5.84
C TRP A 113 -10.83 -8.74 -4.90
N PHE A 114 -10.41 -7.53 -4.48
CA PHE A 114 -11.20 -6.64 -3.64
C PHE A 114 -12.56 -6.30 -4.27
N LEU A 115 -12.58 -5.92 -5.56
CA LEU A 115 -13.82 -5.63 -6.28
C LEU A 115 -14.75 -6.86 -6.30
N ARG A 116 -14.22 -8.06 -6.57
CA ARG A 116 -15.02 -9.29 -6.54
C ARG A 116 -15.58 -9.60 -5.16
N GLN A 117 -14.81 -9.40 -4.08
CA GLN A 117 -15.30 -9.64 -2.72
C GLN A 117 -16.43 -8.69 -2.35
N VAL A 118 -16.27 -7.38 -2.62
CA VAL A 118 -17.32 -6.40 -2.33
C VAL A 118 -18.59 -6.67 -3.16
N ASN A 119 -18.45 -7.12 -4.41
CA ASN A 119 -19.60 -7.48 -5.25
C ASN A 119 -20.31 -8.76 -4.76
N ALA A 120 -19.58 -9.71 -4.20
CA ALA A 120 -20.14 -10.94 -3.65
C ALA A 120 -20.83 -10.72 -2.29
N ASP A 121 -20.35 -9.75 -1.51
CA ASP A 121 -20.91 -9.37 -0.21
C ASP A 121 -21.07 -7.84 -0.10
N PRO A 122 -22.14 -7.26 -0.67
CA PRO A 122 -22.36 -5.82 -0.65
C PRO A 122 -22.55 -5.22 0.76
N ALA A 123 -22.81 -6.05 1.79
CA ALA A 123 -23.01 -5.57 3.16
C ALA A 123 -21.75 -4.90 3.73
N VAL A 124 -20.56 -5.28 3.25
CA VAL A 124 -19.29 -4.63 3.67
C VAL A 124 -19.23 -3.14 3.31
N LEU A 125 -20.10 -2.65 2.40
CA LEU A 125 -20.21 -1.24 2.05
C LEU A 125 -20.83 -0.38 3.15
N GLU A 126 -21.39 -0.97 4.22
CA GLU A 126 -21.73 -0.24 5.45
C GLU A 126 -20.48 0.39 6.10
N ASN A 127 -19.31 -0.19 5.88
CA ASN A 127 -18.05 0.41 6.25
C ASN A 127 -17.67 1.54 5.27
N ASN A 128 -17.78 2.79 5.73
CA ASN A 128 -17.48 3.99 4.95
C ASN A 128 -16.07 4.01 4.33
N TYR A 129 -15.06 3.39 4.97
CA TYR A 129 -13.73 3.28 4.38
C TYR A 129 -13.77 2.40 3.13
N ILE A 130 -14.33 1.19 3.25
CA ILE A 130 -14.45 0.24 2.14
C ILE A 130 -15.30 0.84 1.00
N LYS A 131 -16.43 1.47 1.32
CA LYS A 131 -17.31 2.12 0.34
C LYS A 131 -16.61 3.18 -0.50
N ARG A 132 -15.83 4.07 0.14
CA ARG A 132 -15.09 5.13 -0.57
C ARG A 132 -14.05 4.54 -1.52
N TRP A 133 -13.35 3.51 -1.09
CA TRP A 133 -12.32 2.85 -1.89
C TRP A 133 -12.90 2.00 -3.03
N TYR A 134 -14.05 1.35 -2.81
CA TYR A 134 -14.77 0.64 -3.86
C TYR A 134 -15.16 1.58 -5.01
N ALA A 135 -15.76 2.73 -4.70
CA ALA A 135 -16.11 3.72 -5.71
C ALA A 135 -14.88 4.27 -6.46
N ALA A 136 -13.73 4.38 -5.81
CA ALA A 136 -12.48 4.79 -6.45
C ALA A 136 -11.91 3.70 -7.36
N ALA A 137 -11.79 2.47 -6.85
CA ALA A 137 -11.23 1.33 -7.59
C ALA A 137 -12.08 0.97 -8.82
N ALA A 138 -13.42 1.02 -8.70
CA ALA A 138 -14.33 0.74 -9.81
C ALA A 138 -14.14 1.71 -10.98
N ARG A 139 -13.71 2.96 -10.75
CA ARG A 139 -13.40 3.91 -11.85
C ARG A 139 -12.06 3.66 -12.53
N THR A 140 -11.17 2.91 -11.90
CA THR A 140 -9.83 2.61 -12.42
C THR A 140 -9.80 1.31 -13.22
N TYR A 141 -10.76 0.40 -12.97
CA TYR A 141 -10.86 -0.93 -13.57
C TYR A 141 -11.84 -1.03 -14.76
N ILE A 142 -12.38 0.11 -15.24
CA ILE A 142 -13.24 0.20 -16.43
C ILE A 142 -12.39 0.59 -17.63
#